data_AF-A0A099NZJ2-F1
#
_entry.id   AF-A0A099NZJ2-F1
#
_cell.length_a   1.000
_cell.length_b   1.000
_cell.length_c   1.000
_cell.angle_alpha   90.00
_cell.angle_beta   90.00
_cell.angle_gamma   90.00
#
_symmetry.space_group_name_H-M   'P 1'
#
loop_
_entity.id
_entity.type
_entity.pdbx_description
1 polymer ?
#
loop_
_entity_poly.entity_id
_entity_poly.type
_entity_poly.pdbx_seq_one_letter_code
_entity_poly.pdbx_strand_id
1 'polypeptide(L)'
;ILLHGYSSYQLFKGTIRYLATQDLCDDGYLSFTSLIDENKSVYKKAGFNVPTIFDKNTKINLLWKMNKSSYSILRKYAIETLDLLNDLVIDRFHQVFLINNSNLNLKYDSSVMIPYSKLIELNEDKFGSLEKIAYVTLENYLAHKIYKILIEALDNRIYQIDIRWSENSKPWSLNKRKPNNNADDLYLVVGLFLNPSESDKRVTKGPLHTEKELGEKFVSFWGSEKAQVRRYLDNTVQWSCLWEVSPTDSVVLTIVQIYLG
;
A
#
# COMPACT_ATOMS: atom_id res chain seq x y z
N ILE A 1 -25.31 2.65 -11.10
CA ILE A 1 -25.60 2.67 -12.55
C ILE A 1 -25.34 4.10 -13.04
N LEU A 2 -24.39 4.27 -13.96
CA LEU A 2 -24.13 5.54 -14.64
C LEU A 2 -24.95 5.54 -15.93
N LEU A 3 -25.76 6.56 -16.19
CA LEU A 3 -26.65 6.64 -17.36
C LEU A 3 -26.08 7.61 -18.40
N HIS A 4 -26.40 7.39 -19.68
CA HIS A 4 -25.89 8.21 -20.81
C HIS A 4 -26.31 9.69 -20.77
N GLY A 5 -27.32 10.06 -19.98
CA GLY A 5 -27.76 11.45 -19.80
C GLY A 5 -27.16 12.16 -18.58
N TYR A 6 -26.21 11.55 -17.87
CA TYR A 6 -25.61 12.14 -16.68
C TYR A 6 -24.72 13.34 -17.02
N SER A 7 -24.80 14.39 -16.20
CA SER A 7 -23.86 15.51 -16.26
C SER A 7 -22.45 15.06 -15.88
N SER A 8 -21.44 15.85 -16.23
CA SER A 8 -20.04 15.59 -15.83
C SER A 8 -19.89 15.41 -14.32
N TYR A 9 -20.60 16.20 -13.51
CA TYR A 9 -20.62 16.05 -12.06
C TYR A 9 -21.20 14.70 -11.62
N GLN A 10 -22.33 14.28 -12.20
CA GLN A 10 -22.97 12.99 -11.87
C GLN A 10 -22.09 11.80 -12.28
N LEU A 11 -21.41 11.89 -13.42
CA LEU A 11 -20.43 10.88 -13.87
C LEU A 11 -19.24 10.81 -12.90
N PHE A 12 -18.65 11.96 -12.55
CA PHE A 12 -17.54 12.04 -11.60
C PHE A 12 -17.92 11.48 -10.23
N LYS A 13 -18.98 12.02 -9.60
CA LYS A 13 -19.45 11.58 -8.28
C LYS A 13 -19.83 10.09 -8.28
N GLY A 14 -20.48 9.61 -9.33
CA GLY A 14 -20.82 8.19 -9.45
C GLY A 14 -19.59 7.29 -9.58
N THR A 15 -18.54 7.73 -10.26
CA THR A 15 -17.27 7.01 -10.39
C THR A 15 -16.52 6.98 -9.06
N ILE A 16 -16.40 8.12 -8.38
CA ILE A 16 -15.79 8.22 -7.05
C ILE A 16 -16.53 7.33 -6.05
N ARG A 17 -17.86 7.36 -6.05
CA ARG A 17 -18.68 6.47 -5.20
C ARG A 17 -18.41 4.99 -5.48
N TYR A 18 -18.25 4.60 -6.73
CA TYR A 18 -17.94 3.23 -7.09
C TYR A 18 -16.57 2.81 -6.54
N LEU A 19 -15.53 3.62 -6.74
CA LEU A 19 -14.19 3.36 -6.21
C LEU A 19 -14.15 3.33 -4.68
N ALA A 20 -14.94 4.16 -4.00
CA ALA A 20 -15.01 4.20 -2.54
C ALA A 20 -15.69 2.95 -1.95
N THR A 21 -16.76 2.46 -2.61
CA THR A 21 -17.66 1.45 -2.02
C THR A 21 -17.50 0.04 -2.57
N GLN A 22 -16.99 -0.13 -3.79
CA GLN A 22 -16.79 -1.43 -4.41
C GLN A 22 -15.30 -1.77 -4.42
N ASP A 23 -14.91 -2.75 -3.62
CA ASP A 23 -13.54 -3.22 -3.63
C ASP A 23 -13.25 -4.08 -4.88
N LEU A 24 -12.17 -3.72 -5.58
CA LEU A 24 -11.73 -4.32 -6.83
C LEU A 24 -10.47 -5.18 -6.65
N CYS A 25 -10.06 -5.44 -5.39
CA CYS A 25 -8.85 -6.18 -5.07
C CYS A 25 -9.16 -7.50 -4.35
N ASP A 26 -9.71 -7.43 -3.13
CA ASP A 26 -9.82 -8.55 -2.20
C ASP A 26 -11.22 -9.16 -2.19
N ASP A 27 -12.26 -8.33 -2.22
CA ASP A 27 -13.67 -8.77 -2.21
C ASP A 27 -14.19 -9.12 -3.60
N GLY A 28 -13.66 -8.49 -4.65
CA GLY A 28 -14.20 -8.66 -5.99
C GLY A 28 -13.45 -7.99 -7.12
N TYR A 29 -14.09 -7.98 -8.29
CA TYR A 29 -13.60 -7.33 -9.50
C TYR A 29 -14.73 -6.89 -10.41
N LEU A 30 -14.44 -5.94 -11.29
CA LEU A 30 -15.37 -5.54 -12.35
C LEU A 30 -15.06 -6.32 -13.63
N SER A 31 -16.06 -6.99 -14.18
CA SER A 31 -15.97 -7.64 -15.49
C SER A 31 -16.79 -6.86 -16.50
N PHE A 32 -16.19 -6.51 -17.64
CA PHE A 32 -16.87 -5.83 -18.74
C PHE A 32 -16.45 -6.45 -20.08
N THR A 33 -16.97 -5.94 -21.18
CA THR A 33 -16.51 -6.30 -22.54
C THR A 33 -16.37 -5.02 -23.35
N SER A 34 -15.28 -4.92 -24.11
CA SER A 34 -15.01 -3.79 -25.00
C SER A 34 -15.64 -3.94 -26.39
N LEU A 35 -16.32 -5.06 -26.67
CA LEU A 35 -17.03 -5.25 -27.93
C LEU A 35 -18.16 -4.23 -28.05
N ILE A 36 -18.11 -3.49 -29.16
CA ILE A 36 -19.18 -2.60 -29.60
C ILE A 36 -20.44 -3.48 -29.72
N ASP A 37 -21.55 -3.06 -29.12
CA ASP A 37 -22.86 -3.75 -28.99
C ASP A 37 -23.06 -4.68 -27.77
N GLU A 38 -22.00 -5.07 -27.05
CA GLU A 38 -22.13 -5.82 -25.79
C GLU A 38 -21.94 -4.92 -24.56
N ASN A 39 -22.90 -4.06 -24.23
CA ASN A 39 -22.76 -3.16 -23.07
C ASN A 39 -23.12 -3.84 -21.73
N LYS A 40 -22.42 -4.93 -21.37
CA LYS A 40 -22.61 -5.62 -20.07
C LYS A 40 -21.36 -5.50 -19.20
N SER A 41 -21.49 -4.71 -18.14
CA SER A 41 -20.54 -4.66 -17.02
C SER A 41 -21.18 -5.23 -15.76
N VAL A 42 -20.45 -6.08 -15.04
CA VAL A 42 -20.94 -6.79 -13.85
C VAL A 42 -19.82 -6.85 -12.81
N TYR A 43 -20.15 -6.43 -11.59
CA TYR A 43 -19.29 -6.65 -10.44
C TYR A 43 -19.44 -8.09 -9.94
N LYS A 44 -18.32 -8.76 -9.69
CA LYS A 44 -18.28 -10.13 -9.20
C LYS A 44 -17.58 -10.16 -7.84
N LYS A 45 -18.27 -10.73 -6.84
CA LYS A 45 -17.78 -10.94 -5.47
C LYS A 45 -16.81 -12.12 -5.39
N ALA A 46 -15.70 -12.04 -6.11
CA ALA A 46 -14.62 -13.01 -6.09
C ALA A 46 -13.31 -12.29 -6.40
N GLY A 47 -12.62 -11.78 -5.37
CA GLY A 47 -11.36 -11.04 -5.55
C GLY A 47 -10.22 -11.93 -6.01
N PHE A 48 -9.20 -11.30 -6.60
CA PHE A 48 -7.99 -11.96 -7.07
C PHE A 48 -6.76 -11.59 -6.22
N ASN A 49 -6.95 -10.87 -5.12
CA ASN A 49 -5.86 -10.34 -4.29
C ASN A 49 -4.95 -9.37 -5.08
N VAL A 50 -5.45 -8.84 -6.20
CA VAL A 50 -4.84 -7.82 -7.06
C VAL A 50 -5.94 -6.92 -7.65
N PRO A 51 -5.70 -5.61 -7.80
CA PRO A 51 -6.69 -4.71 -8.37
C PRO A 51 -7.10 -5.14 -9.78
N THR A 52 -8.40 -5.36 -10.01
CA THR A 52 -8.88 -6.01 -11.24
C THR A 52 -10.10 -5.32 -11.85
N ILE A 53 -9.91 -4.87 -13.09
CA ILE A 53 -11.01 -4.55 -14.02
C ILE A 53 -10.75 -5.35 -15.29
N PHE A 54 -11.53 -6.41 -15.50
CA PHE A 54 -11.27 -7.43 -16.51
C PHE A 54 -12.16 -7.24 -17.74
N ASP A 55 -11.52 -7.04 -18.89
CA ASP A 55 -12.17 -7.07 -20.19
C ASP A 55 -12.28 -8.51 -20.70
N LYS A 56 -13.51 -9.02 -20.83
CA LYS A 56 -13.78 -10.36 -21.33
C LYS A 56 -13.44 -10.53 -22.80
N ASN A 57 -13.40 -9.46 -23.59
CA ASN A 57 -13.06 -9.53 -25.01
C ASN A 57 -11.55 -9.72 -25.18
N THR A 58 -10.78 -8.75 -24.70
CA THR A 58 -9.31 -8.73 -24.86
C THR A 58 -8.56 -9.60 -23.86
N LYS A 59 -9.23 -10.08 -22.80
CA LYS A 59 -8.65 -10.83 -21.67
C LYS A 59 -7.63 -10.02 -20.86
N ILE A 60 -7.72 -8.69 -20.90
CA ILE A 60 -6.80 -7.78 -20.22
C ILE A 60 -7.39 -7.33 -18.87
N ASN A 61 -6.55 -7.31 -17.84
CA ASN A 61 -6.82 -6.53 -16.63
C ASN A 61 -6.37 -5.07 -16.84
N LEU A 62 -7.29 -4.12 -16.86
CA LEU A 62 -6.96 -2.70 -17.04
C LEU A 62 -6.11 -2.14 -15.89
N LEU A 63 -6.24 -2.68 -14.68
CA LEU A 63 -5.53 -2.21 -13.49
C LEU A 63 -4.21 -2.96 -13.24
N TRP A 64 -3.67 -3.69 -14.22
CA TRP A 64 -2.50 -4.56 -14.03
C TRP A 64 -1.24 -3.84 -13.52
N LYS A 65 -1.12 -2.52 -13.73
CA LYS A 65 0.00 -1.70 -13.23
C LYS A 65 -0.17 -1.26 -11.77
N MET A 66 -1.37 -1.39 -11.21
CA MET A 66 -1.64 -1.02 -9.82
C MET A 66 -1.27 -2.20 -8.92
N ASN A 67 -0.52 -1.89 -7.86
CA ASN A 67 -0.32 -2.81 -6.75
C ASN A 67 -1.35 -2.55 -5.64
N LYS A 68 -1.42 -3.44 -4.65
CA LYS A 68 -2.34 -3.31 -3.51
C LYS A 68 -2.19 -2.00 -2.76
N SER A 69 -0.96 -1.55 -2.52
CA SER A 69 -0.67 -0.27 -1.87
C SER A 69 -1.31 0.90 -2.62
N SER A 70 -1.00 1.07 -3.91
CA SER A 70 -1.53 2.13 -4.76
C SER A 70 -3.06 2.10 -4.87
N TYR A 71 -3.67 0.91 -4.90
CA TYR A 71 -5.12 0.77 -4.92
C TYR A 71 -5.77 1.12 -3.58
N SER A 72 -5.17 0.71 -2.46
CA SER A 72 -5.61 1.09 -1.12
C SER A 72 -5.60 2.61 -0.95
N ILE A 73 -4.55 3.28 -1.42
CA ILE A 73 -4.45 4.75 -1.44
C ILE A 73 -5.51 5.39 -2.35
N LEU A 74 -5.74 4.85 -3.55
CA LEU A 74 -6.81 5.33 -4.44
C LEU A 74 -8.18 5.22 -3.75
N ARG A 75 -8.46 4.10 -3.09
CA ARG A 75 -9.72 3.88 -2.39
C ARG A 75 -9.88 4.82 -1.20
N LYS A 76 -8.82 5.06 -0.42
CA LYS A 76 -8.80 6.09 0.64
C LYS A 76 -9.21 7.45 0.10
N TYR A 77 -8.57 7.93 -0.98
CA TYR A 77 -8.91 9.21 -1.58
C TYR A 77 -10.30 9.25 -2.18
N ALA A 78 -10.80 8.13 -2.74
CA ALA A 78 -12.17 8.05 -3.22
C ALA A 78 -13.19 8.18 -2.09
N ILE A 79 -12.93 7.59 -0.91
CA ILE A 79 -13.77 7.73 0.28
C ILE A 79 -13.80 9.20 0.74
N GLU A 80 -12.62 9.81 0.93
CA GLU A 80 -12.52 11.21 1.37
C GLU A 80 -13.17 12.17 0.38
N THR A 81 -12.96 11.95 -0.92
CA THR A 81 -13.58 12.76 -1.97
C THR A 81 -15.10 12.58 -1.97
N LEU A 82 -15.60 11.36 -1.75
CA LEU A 82 -17.03 11.11 -1.66
C LEU A 82 -17.66 11.85 -0.48
N ASP A 83 -17.00 11.86 0.67
CA ASP A 83 -17.44 12.56 1.87
C ASP A 83 -17.52 14.08 1.61
N LEU A 84 -16.49 14.65 0.99
CA LEU A 84 -16.48 16.05 0.56
C LEU A 84 -17.59 16.38 -0.44
N LEU A 85 -17.86 15.50 -1.41
CA LEU A 85 -18.94 15.68 -2.39
C LEU A 85 -20.34 15.50 -1.80
N ASN A 86 -20.45 14.94 -0.60
CA ASN A 86 -21.70 14.78 0.13
C ASN A 86 -21.93 15.89 1.17
N ASP A 87 -20.95 16.76 1.39
CA ASP A 87 -21.13 17.97 2.19
C ASP A 87 -22.12 18.91 1.48
N LEU A 88 -23.24 19.19 2.16
CA LEU A 88 -24.30 20.06 1.66
C LEU A 88 -24.18 21.50 2.18
N VAL A 89 -23.27 21.75 3.12
CA VAL A 89 -23.14 23.02 3.85
C VAL A 89 -22.04 23.87 3.25
N ILE A 90 -20.87 23.27 3.00
CA ILE A 90 -19.68 23.98 2.54
C ILE A 90 -19.37 23.57 1.11
N ASP A 91 -19.12 24.55 0.23
CA ASP A 91 -18.59 24.26 -1.11
C ASP A 91 -17.18 23.66 -1.00
N ARG A 92 -17.04 22.41 -1.47
CA ARG A 92 -15.78 21.66 -1.44
C ARG A 92 -15.02 21.65 -2.77
N PHE A 93 -15.45 22.42 -3.78
CA PHE A 93 -14.83 22.41 -5.11
C PHE A 93 -13.32 22.68 -5.05
N HIS A 94 -12.91 23.69 -4.27
CA HIS A 94 -11.50 24.06 -4.15
C HIS A 94 -10.65 22.91 -3.57
N GLN A 95 -11.14 22.26 -2.51
CA GLN A 95 -10.43 21.17 -1.83
C GLN A 95 -10.31 19.93 -2.73
N VAL A 96 -11.33 19.64 -3.53
CA VAL A 96 -11.34 18.45 -4.40
C VAL A 96 -10.47 18.65 -5.64
N PHE A 97 -10.48 19.84 -6.26
CA PHE A 97 -9.91 20.01 -7.60
C PHE A 97 -8.70 20.96 -7.68
N LEU A 98 -8.55 21.89 -6.74
CA LEU A 98 -7.56 22.97 -6.87
C LEU A 98 -6.36 22.82 -5.93
N ILE A 99 -6.48 22.00 -4.87
CA ILE A 99 -5.39 21.74 -3.94
C ILE A 99 -4.52 20.58 -4.45
N ASN A 100 -3.26 20.89 -4.74
CA ASN A 100 -2.26 19.87 -5.07
C ASN A 100 -1.63 19.30 -3.78
N ASN A 101 -1.90 18.04 -3.46
CA ASN A 101 -1.33 17.34 -2.31
C ASN A 101 -0.04 16.55 -2.64
N SER A 102 0.85 17.14 -3.45
CA SER A 102 2.10 16.46 -3.85
C SER A 102 3.21 16.55 -2.81
N ASN A 103 3.10 17.46 -1.83
CA ASN A 103 4.11 17.61 -0.78
C ASN A 103 4.04 16.40 0.19
N LEU A 104 5.11 15.60 0.20
CA LEU A 104 5.23 14.40 1.03
C LEU A 104 4.96 14.65 2.51
N ASN A 105 5.49 15.76 3.05
CA ASN A 105 5.40 16.10 4.48
C ASN A 105 3.99 16.53 4.91
N LEU A 106 3.16 16.95 3.95
CA LEU A 106 1.76 17.31 4.20
C LEU A 106 0.79 16.18 3.84
N LYS A 107 1.23 15.26 2.97
CA LYS A 107 0.42 14.17 2.45
C LYS A 107 0.31 13.01 3.43
N TYR A 108 1.38 12.68 4.16
CA TYR A 108 1.46 11.54 5.07
C TYR A 108 1.69 11.99 6.50
N ASP A 109 1.25 11.19 7.46
CA ASP A 109 1.55 11.40 8.88
C ASP A 109 3.02 11.11 9.19
N SER A 110 3.62 10.19 8.44
CA SER A 110 5.05 9.91 8.48
C SER A 110 5.52 9.42 7.11
N SER A 111 6.76 9.75 6.75
CA SER A 111 7.36 9.26 5.51
C SER A 111 8.84 8.95 5.68
N VAL A 112 9.28 7.87 5.04
CA VAL A 112 10.68 7.46 5.02
C VAL A 112 11.14 7.40 3.57
N MET A 113 12.33 7.94 3.31
CA MET A 113 13.01 7.86 2.01
C MET A 113 14.20 6.92 2.15
N ILE A 114 14.30 5.95 1.24
CA ILE A 114 15.32 4.90 1.30
C ILE A 114 16.10 4.91 -0.01
N PRO A 115 17.41 5.22 0.02
CA PRO A 115 18.25 5.18 -1.18
C PRO A 115 18.22 3.80 -1.84
N TYR A 116 18.17 3.78 -3.17
CA TYR A 116 18.12 2.54 -3.94
C TYR A 116 19.40 1.70 -3.76
N SER A 117 20.57 2.35 -3.64
CA SER A 117 21.84 1.70 -3.32
C SER A 117 21.74 0.82 -2.07
N LYS A 118 21.22 1.36 -0.97
CA LYS A 118 21.00 0.61 0.28
C LYS A 118 20.06 -0.58 0.09
N LEU A 119 19.00 -0.43 -0.71
CA LEU A 119 18.04 -1.51 -0.97
C LEU A 119 18.65 -2.65 -1.78
N ILE A 120 19.56 -2.35 -2.72
CA ILE A 120 20.27 -3.35 -3.50
C ILE A 120 21.22 -4.15 -2.60
N GLU A 121 22.05 -3.48 -1.80
CA GLU A 121 23.03 -4.14 -0.92
C GLU A 121 22.39 -5.22 -0.02
N LEU A 122 21.18 -4.96 0.49
CA LEU A 122 20.46 -5.87 1.36
C LEU A 122 19.78 -7.06 0.64
N ASN A 123 19.66 -7.00 -0.69
CA ASN A 123 18.76 -7.88 -1.45
C ASN A 123 19.32 -8.44 -2.77
N GLU A 124 20.53 -8.08 -3.18
CA GLU A 124 21.10 -8.50 -4.47
C GLU A 124 21.08 -10.03 -4.64
N ASP A 125 21.50 -10.76 -3.62
CA ASP A 125 21.54 -12.23 -3.62
C ASP A 125 20.16 -12.89 -3.59
N LYS A 126 19.10 -12.13 -3.25
CA LYS A 126 17.74 -12.64 -3.06
C LYS A 126 16.87 -12.46 -4.31
N PHE A 127 17.37 -11.80 -5.35
CA PHE A 127 16.65 -11.59 -6.62
C PHE A 127 17.04 -12.65 -7.66
N GLY A 128 16.55 -13.87 -7.44
CA GLY A 128 16.83 -15.05 -8.26
C GLY A 128 15.99 -15.13 -9.53
N SER A 129 16.06 -16.29 -10.21
CA SER A 129 15.34 -16.55 -11.45
C SER A 129 13.82 -16.52 -11.28
N LEU A 130 13.31 -17.03 -10.16
CA LEU A 130 11.86 -17.05 -9.88
C LEU A 130 11.34 -15.62 -9.64
N GLU A 131 12.08 -14.82 -8.88
CA GLU A 131 11.73 -13.42 -8.62
C GLU A 131 11.76 -12.59 -9.91
N LYS A 132 12.75 -12.82 -10.78
CA LYS A 132 12.82 -12.16 -12.10
C LYS A 132 11.61 -12.46 -12.97
N ILE A 133 11.10 -13.69 -12.96
CA ILE A 133 9.88 -14.07 -13.70
C ILE A 133 8.66 -13.37 -13.11
N ALA A 134 8.55 -13.35 -11.77
CA ALA A 134 7.35 -12.83 -11.10
C ALA A 134 7.24 -11.30 -11.12
N TYR A 135 8.35 -10.58 -10.96
CA TYR A 135 8.35 -9.12 -10.77
C TYR A 135 8.91 -8.34 -11.96
N VAL A 136 9.58 -9.02 -12.90
CA VAL A 136 10.22 -8.48 -14.12
C VAL A 136 11.43 -7.57 -13.83
N THR A 137 11.33 -6.66 -12.87
CA THR A 137 12.39 -5.73 -12.48
C THR A 137 12.73 -5.84 -11.00
N LEU A 138 13.96 -5.48 -10.63
CA LEU A 138 14.40 -5.48 -9.24
C LEU A 138 13.63 -4.44 -8.42
N GLU A 139 13.32 -3.30 -9.03
CA GLU A 139 12.56 -2.21 -8.42
C GLU A 139 11.14 -2.66 -8.02
N ASN A 140 10.47 -3.44 -8.87
CA ASN A 140 9.15 -4.00 -8.57
C ASN A 140 9.23 -5.03 -7.43
N TYR A 141 10.25 -5.90 -7.46
CA TYR A 141 10.49 -6.88 -6.41
C TYR A 141 10.72 -6.20 -5.05
N LEU A 142 11.60 -5.21 -5.01
CA LEU A 142 11.94 -4.48 -3.79
C LEU A 142 10.74 -3.73 -3.22
N ALA A 143 10.01 -2.97 -4.05
CA ALA A 143 8.81 -2.26 -3.59
C ALA A 143 7.76 -3.22 -3.02
N HIS A 144 7.53 -4.36 -3.68
CA HIS A 144 6.57 -5.37 -3.20
C HIS A 144 7.05 -6.09 -1.93
N LYS A 145 8.34 -6.38 -1.83
CA LYS A 145 8.92 -7.01 -0.64
C LYS A 145 8.80 -6.11 0.57
N ILE A 146 9.16 -4.83 0.42
CA ILE A 146 9.05 -3.82 1.49
C ILE A 146 7.58 -3.62 1.87
N TYR A 147 6.66 -3.57 0.89
CA TYR A 147 5.22 -3.54 1.17
C TYR A 147 4.79 -4.69 2.08
N LYS A 148 5.14 -5.93 1.73
CA LYS A 148 4.75 -7.11 2.52
C LYS A 148 5.32 -7.08 3.93
N ILE A 149 6.61 -6.78 4.07
CA ILE A 149 7.29 -6.74 5.37
C ILE A 149 6.66 -5.67 6.27
N LEU A 150 6.44 -4.47 5.73
CA LEU A 150 5.91 -3.35 6.53
C LEU A 150 4.45 -3.51 6.90
N ILE A 151 3.62 -4.10 6.02
CA ILE A 151 2.24 -4.43 6.37
C ILE A 151 2.19 -5.44 7.52
N GLU A 152 3.04 -6.47 7.49
CA GLU A 152 3.11 -7.46 8.57
C GLU A 152 3.70 -6.87 9.87
N ALA A 153 4.72 -6.03 9.77
CA ALA A 153 5.40 -5.45 10.93
C ALA A 153 4.59 -4.36 11.64
N LEU A 154 3.92 -3.50 10.87
CA LEU A 154 3.17 -2.36 11.41
C LEU A 154 1.73 -2.72 11.76
N ASP A 155 1.13 -3.66 11.03
CA ASP A 155 -0.21 -4.20 11.32
C ASP A 155 -1.22 -3.08 11.66
N ASN A 156 -1.87 -3.14 12.83
CA ASN A 156 -2.90 -2.20 13.25
C ASN A 156 -2.39 -0.77 13.54
N ARG A 157 -1.07 -0.53 13.54
CA ARG A 157 -0.47 0.80 13.76
C ARG A 157 -0.68 1.75 12.59
N ILE A 158 -1.02 1.22 11.42
CA ILE A 158 -1.24 2.00 10.20
C ILE A 158 -2.61 1.67 9.62
N TYR A 159 -3.22 2.67 8.97
CA TYR A 159 -4.42 2.46 8.16
C TYR A 159 -4.06 2.08 6.72
N GLN A 160 -3.07 2.77 6.15
CA GLN A 160 -2.58 2.52 4.79
C GLN A 160 -1.09 2.82 4.68
N ILE A 161 -0.47 2.16 3.71
CA ILE A 161 0.91 2.39 3.29
C ILE A 161 0.93 2.75 1.80
N ASP A 162 1.67 3.80 1.46
CA ASP A 162 1.96 4.19 0.08
C ASP A 162 3.43 3.91 -0.23
N ILE A 163 3.68 3.06 -1.22
CA ILE A 163 5.04 2.71 -1.66
C ILE A 163 5.23 3.14 -3.10
N ARG A 164 6.14 4.08 -3.32
CA ARG A 164 6.44 4.62 -4.63
C ARG A 164 7.92 4.94 -4.79
N TRP A 165 8.45 4.66 -5.96
CA TRP A 165 9.78 5.14 -6.35
C TRP A 165 9.73 6.65 -6.59
N SER A 166 10.82 7.34 -6.28
CA SER A 166 11.05 8.69 -6.79
C SER A 166 11.03 8.66 -8.33
N GLU A 167 10.59 9.76 -8.96
CA GLU A 167 10.35 9.80 -10.41
C GLU A 167 11.54 9.26 -11.21
N ASN A 168 11.34 8.09 -11.82
CA ASN A 168 12.40 7.30 -12.43
C ASN A 168 12.34 7.30 -13.97
N SER A 169 11.65 8.27 -14.56
CA SER A 169 11.52 8.39 -16.02
C SER A 169 12.21 9.65 -16.52
N LYS A 170 13.47 9.87 -16.11
CA LYS A 170 14.29 10.86 -16.81
C LYS A 170 14.49 10.34 -18.24
N PRO A 171 14.19 11.15 -19.28
CA PRO A 171 14.50 10.76 -20.65
C PRO A 171 16.00 10.44 -20.75
N TRP A 172 16.35 9.35 -21.41
CA TRP A 172 17.74 8.95 -21.59
C TRP A 172 18.16 9.08 -23.06
N SER A 173 19.46 9.25 -23.27
CA SER A 173 20.03 9.38 -24.61
C SER A 173 19.73 8.13 -25.46
N LEU A 174 19.40 8.35 -26.73
CA LEU A 174 19.22 7.28 -27.73
C LEU A 174 20.48 6.41 -27.91
N ASN A 175 21.66 6.94 -27.53
CA ASN A 175 22.93 6.21 -27.56
C ASN A 175 23.08 5.22 -26.39
N LYS A 176 22.10 5.13 -25.48
CA LYS A 176 22.11 4.22 -24.34
C LYS A 176 20.98 3.21 -24.48
N ARG A 177 21.29 1.93 -24.24
CA ARG A 177 20.34 0.81 -24.34
C ARG A 177 19.17 0.89 -23.35
N LYS A 178 19.39 1.51 -22.19
CA LYS A 178 18.42 1.65 -21.09
C LYS A 178 18.70 2.93 -20.30
N PRO A 179 17.74 3.42 -19.48
CA PRO A 179 18.00 4.49 -18.52
C PRO A 179 19.24 4.20 -17.68
N ASN A 180 20.10 5.21 -17.49
CA ASN A 180 21.19 5.14 -16.53
C ASN A 180 20.70 5.78 -15.23
N ASN A 181 20.04 4.98 -14.42
CA ASN A 181 19.63 5.41 -13.10
C ASN A 181 20.89 5.31 -12.21
N ASN A 182 21.49 6.44 -11.88
CA ASN A 182 22.48 6.45 -10.82
C ASN A 182 21.77 5.96 -9.55
N ALA A 183 22.33 4.94 -8.90
CA ALA A 183 21.71 4.32 -7.73
C ALA A 183 21.48 5.31 -6.57
N ASP A 184 22.23 6.42 -6.57
CA ASP A 184 22.16 7.47 -5.55
C ASP A 184 21.02 8.48 -5.77
N ASP A 185 20.51 8.62 -7.01
CA ASP A 185 19.40 9.53 -7.33
C ASP A 185 18.03 8.89 -7.08
N LEU A 186 17.97 7.56 -7.16
CA LEU A 186 16.75 6.79 -7.02
C LEU A 186 16.54 6.45 -5.55
N TYR A 187 15.34 6.70 -5.03
CA TYR A 187 14.97 6.32 -3.68
C TYR A 187 13.53 5.84 -3.64
N LEU A 188 13.26 4.92 -2.72
CA LEU A 188 11.91 4.47 -2.42
C LEU A 188 11.32 5.39 -1.35
N VAL A 189 10.12 5.91 -1.61
CA VAL A 189 9.33 6.62 -0.62
C VAL A 189 8.30 5.66 -0.03
N VAL A 190 8.34 5.55 1.29
CA VAL A 190 7.34 4.86 2.10
C VAL A 190 6.55 5.92 2.86
N GLY A 191 5.32 6.17 2.43
CA GLY A 191 4.38 7.05 3.12
C GLY A 191 3.43 6.25 4.01
N LEU A 192 3.21 6.70 5.24
CA LEU A 192 2.41 6.02 6.25
C LEU A 192 1.24 6.90 6.68
N PHE A 193 0.04 6.31 6.68
CA PHE A 193 -1.13 6.86 7.35
C PHE A 193 -1.30 6.12 8.66
N LEU A 194 -1.08 6.82 9.77
CA LEU A 194 -0.99 6.22 11.10
C LEU A 194 -2.37 6.04 11.71
N ASN A 195 -2.52 4.96 12.48
CA ASN A 195 -3.66 4.79 13.35
C ASN A 195 -3.34 5.41 14.73
N PRO A 196 -3.92 6.56 15.10
CA PRO A 196 -3.56 7.26 16.33
C PRO A 196 -3.88 6.46 17.60
N SER A 197 -4.79 5.47 17.55
CA SER A 197 -5.09 4.64 18.73
C SER A 197 -4.07 3.53 18.96
N GLU A 198 -3.28 3.16 17.95
CA GLU A 198 -2.39 2.00 17.98
C GLU A 198 -0.91 2.36 17.75
N SER A 199 -0.62 3.46 17.03
CA SER A 199 0.71 3.81 16.52
C SER A 199 1.79 3.84 17.61
N ASP A 200 1.49 4.45 18.76
CA ASP A 200 2.45 4.65 19.85
C ASP A 200 2.38 3.58 20.96
N LYS A 201 1.59 2.51 20.76
CA LYS A 201 1.53 1.44 21.77
C LYS A 201 2.90 0.79 21.94
N ARG A 202 3.37 0.74 23.18
CA ARG A 202 4.67 0.15 23.55
C ARG A 202 4.79 -1.34 23.26
N VAL A 203 3.68 -2.02 23.04
CA VAL A 203 3.65 -3.48 22.91
C VAL A 203 3.01 -3.85 21.59
N THR A 204 3.76 -4.57 20.75
CA THR A 204 3.17 -5.32 19.64
C THR A 204 2.77 -6.68 20.17
N LYS A 205 1.46 -6.97 20.16
CA LYS A 205 0.92 -8.26 20.56
C LYS A 205 1.05 -9.24 19.39
N GLY A 206 1.49 -10.45 19.69
CA GLY A 206 1.57 -11.57 18.76
C GLY A 206 0.58 -12.69 19.13
N PRO A 207 0.79 -13.90 18.60
CA PRO A 207 -0.08 -15.06 18.84
C PRO A 207 0.02 -15.58 20.28
N LEU A 208 -0.98 -16.35 20.69
CA LEU A 208 -1.01 -16.97 22.02
C LEU A 208 0.18 -17.93 22.20
N HIS A 209 0.70 -18.04 23.41
CA HIS A 209 1.83 -18.92 23.70
C HIS A 209 1.51 -20.40 23.45
N THR A 210 0.22 -20.77 23.49
CA THR A 210 -0.26 -22.11 23.13
C THR A 210 -0.10 -22.42 21.64
N GLU A 211 -0.07 -21.40 20.79
CA GLU A 211 0.03 -21.53 19.33
C GLU A 211 1.50 -21.59 18.88
N LYS A 212 2.14 -22.73 19.12
CA LYS A 212 3.59 -22.91 18.90
C LYS A 212 4.06 -22.53 17.49
N GLU A 213 3.36 -23.00 16.45
CA GLU A 213 3.75 -22.73 15.05
C GLU A 213 3.67 -21.24 14.69
N LEU A 214 2.63 -20.53 15.16
CA LEU A 214 2.51 -19.08 14.94
C LEU A 214 3.53 -18.33 15.78
N GLY A 215 3.82 -18.82 16.99
CA GLY A 215 4.89 -18.30 17.83
C GLY A 215 6.27 -18.41 17.18
N GLU A 216 6.60 -19.55 16.58
CA GLU A 216 7.86 -19.75 15.85
C GLU A 216 7.98 -18.81 14.65
N LYS A 217 6.89 -18.59 13.91
CA LYS A 217 6.86 -17.57 12.84
C LYS A 217 7.06 -16.16 13.39
N PHE A 218 6.41 -15.82 14.49
CA PHE A 218 6.56 -14.51 15.14
C PHE A 218 8.00 -14.27 15.60
N VAL A 219 8.63 -15.26 16.24
CA VAL A 219 10.04 -15.19 16.66
C VAL A 219 10.97 -15.12 15.45
N SER A 220 10.68 -15.87 14.39
CA SER A 220 11.48 -15.83 13.15
C SER A 220 11.38 -14.48 12.44
N PHE A 221 10.21 -13.83 12.50
CA PHE A 221 9.96 -12.53 11.89
C PHE A 221 10.59 -11.38 12.67
N TRP A 222 10.45 -11.36 14.01
CA TRP A 222 10.96 -10.28 14.88
C TRP A 222 12.38 -10.50 15.38
N GLY A 223 12.89 -11.73 15.29
CA GLY A 223 14.15 -12.15 15.90
C GLY A 223 14.00 -12.47 17.39
N SER A 224 14.91 -13.31 17.88
CA SER A 224 14.97 -13.73 19.29
C SER A 224 15.25 -12.58 20.27
N GLU A 225 15.80 -11.46 19.79
CA GLU A 225 16.12 -10.29 20.62
C GLU A 225 14.89 -9.43 20.94
N LYS A 226 13.87 -9.43 20.06
CA LYS A 226 12.67 -8.60 20.22
C LYS A 226 11.44 -9.40 20.63
N ALA A 227 11.32 -10.65 20.21
CA ALA A 227 10.19 -11.50 20.54
C ALA A 227 10.35 -12.12 21.94
N GLN A 228 9.42 -11.82 22.85
CA GLN A 228 9.40 -12.37 24.20
C GLN A 228 8.00 -12.82 24.59
N VAL A 229 7.91 -13.78 25.52
CA VAL A 229 6.63 -14.25 26.06
C VAL A 229 6.22 -13.33 27.21
N ARG A 230 5.00 -12.79 27.16
CA ARG A 230 4.48 -11.89 28.19
C ARG A 230 3.13 -12.37 28.71
N ARG A 231 2.96 -12.31 30.04
CA ARG A 231 1.66 -12.48 30.70
C ARG A 231 0.98 -11.13 30.88
N TYR A 232 -0.30 -11.05 30.54
CA TYR A 232 -1.13 -9.85 30.63
C TYR A 232 -2.09 -9.90 31.84
N LEU A 233 -2.73 -8.78 32.15
CA LEU A 233 -3.65 -8.63 33.29
C LEU A 233 -4.88 -9.55 33.21
N ASP A 234 -5.28 -9.90 31.99
CA ASP A 234 -6.34 -10.87 31.69
C ASP A 234 -5.89 -12.34 31.83
N ASN A 235 -4.71 -12.58 32.41
CA ASN A 235 -4.03 -13.87 32.51
C ASN A 235 -3.68 -14.53 31.16
N THR A 236 -3.84 -13.84 30.03
CA THR A 236 -3.40 -14.36 28.75
C THR A 236 -1.87 -14.34 28.68
N VAL A 237 -1.30 -15.37 28.07
CA VAL A 237 0.15 -15.48 27.81
C VAL A 237 0.33 -15.57 26.31
N GLN A 238 1.03 -14.60 25.74
CA GLN A 238 1.22 -14.49 24.30
C GLN A 238 2.60 -13.94 23.97
N TRP A 239 3.04 -14.21 22.74
CA TRP A 239 4.25 -13.61 22.18
C TRP A 239 4.05 -12.11 22.01
N SER A 240 5.09 -11.32 22.27
CA SER A 240 5.00 -9.86 22.21
C SER A 240 6.38 -9.23 21.99
N CYS A 241 6.40 -8.06 21.35
CA CYS A 241 7.56 -7.19 21.25
C CYS A 241 7.34 -5.95 22.11
N LEU A 242 8.33 -5.59 22.92
CA LEU A 242 8.32 -4.38 23.73
C LEU A 242 9.20 -3.32 23.05
N TRP A 243 8.63 -2.14 22.87
CA TRP A 243 9.26 -0.99 22.26
C TRP A 243 9.61 0.03 23.34
N GLU A 244 10.84 0.51 23.30
CA GLU A 244 11.25 1.68 24.05
C GLU A 244 10.60 2.90 23.42
N VAL A 245 9.99 3.74 24.26
CA VAL A 245 9.38 4.98 23.80
C VAL A 245 10.22 6.12 24.32
N SER A 246 10.78 6.89 23.39
CA SER A 246 11.42 8.16 23.68
C SER A 246 10.48 9.30 23.22
N PRO A 247 10.63 10.52 23.76
CA PRO A 247 9.86 11.67 23.28
C PRO A 247 10.20 12.07 21.83
N THR A 248 11.33 11.61 21.31
CA THR A 248 11.85 11.99 19.99
C THR A 248 11.62 10.90 18.94
N ASP A 249 11.44 9.65 19.35
CA ASP A 249 11.38 8.50 18.45
C ASP A 249 9.99 7.89 18.44
N SER A 250 9.39 7.82 17.26
CA SER A 250 8.14 7.09 17.05
C SER A 250 8.42 5.59 16.99
N VAL A 251 7.62 4.81 17.73
CA VAL A 251 7.66 3.32 17.67
C VAL A 251 7.53 2.82 16.23
N VAL A 252 6.67 3.46 15.43
CA VAL A 252 6.47 3.10 14.02
C VAL A 252 7.75 3.29 13.22
N LEU A 253 8.44 4.42 13.39
CA LEU A 253 9.70 4.67 12.69
C LEU A 253 10.82 3.75 13.18
N THR A 254 10.85 3.40 14.46
CA THR A 254 11.78 2.40 14.99
C THR A 254 11.57 1.03 14.36
N ILE A 255 10.31 0.59 14.22
CA ILE A 255 9.99 -0.69 13.55
C ILE A 255 10.43 -0.64 12.09
N VAL A 256 10.11 0.44 11.38
CA VAL A 256 10.53 0.65 9.99
C VAL A 256 12.05 0.60 9.86
N GLN A 257 12.77 1.23 10.79
CA GLN A 257 14.24 1.22 10.83
C GLN A 257 14.82 -0.16 11.11
N ILE A 258 14.17 -1.03 11.89
CA ILE A 258 14.67 -2.40 12.13
C ILE A 258 14.64 -3.24 10.85
N TYR A 259 13.58 -3.11 10.04
CA TYR A 259 13.43 -3.91 8.82
C TYR A 259 14.13 -3.32 7.59
N LEU A 260 14.42 -2.02 7.61
CA LEU A 260 15.04 -1.28 6.49
C LEU A 260 16.44 -0.76 6.85
N GLY A 261 16.90 -1.05 8.06
CA GLY A 261 18.15 -0.62 8.68
C GLY A 261 19.35 -1.39 8.20
#